data_AF-A0A6M0L6M9-F1
#
_entry.id   AF-A0A6M0L6M9-F1
#
_cell.length_a   1.000
_cell.length_b   1.000
_cell.length_c   1.000
_cell.angle_alpha   90.00
_cell.angle_beta   90.00
_cell.angle_gamma   90.00
#
_symmetry.space_group_name_H-M   'P 1'
#
loop_
_entity.id
_entity.type
_entity.pdbx_description
1 polymer ?
#
loop_
_entity_poly.entity_id
_entity_poly.type
_entity_poly.pdbx_seq_one_letter_code
_entity_poly.pdbx_strand_id
1 'polypeptide(L)'
;MIKSPQLNKEVFLMNYYTKKLLTLTEWFRKKFDILKTYQNSIYQAFTILPYSNGITEAINNHIKVIKRIAYGYRRFSYFRLRILIIQHHSQWQKKNVKKVVNG
;
A
#
# COMPACT_ATOMS: atom_id res chain seq x y z
N MET A 1 1.83 -33.20 -38.98
CA MET A 1 1.38 -32.07 -38.13
C MET A 1 2.36 -31.91 -36.97
N ILE A 2 3.43 -31.12 -37.17
CA ILE A 2 4.44 -30.85 -36.14
C ILE A 2 3.89 -29.70 -35.29
N LYS A 3 3.64 -29.96 -34.00
CA LYS A 3 3.25 -28.93 -33.02
C LYS A 3 4.39 -27.90 -32.90
N SER A 4 3.98 -26.64 -32.85
CA SER A 4 4.74 -25.42 -33.09
C SER A 4 6.00 -25.21 -32.23
N PRO A 5 7.03 -24.46 -32.71
CA PRO A 5 8.31 -24.18 -32.01
C PRO A 5 8.21 -23.28 -30.77
N GLN A 6 7.02 -22.82 -30.41
CA GLN A 6 6.79 -21.81 -29.37
C GLN A 6 7.12 -22.32 -27.97
N LEU A 7 6.99 -23.64 -27.74
CA LEU A 7 7.17 -24.28 -26.44
C LEU A 7 8.62 -24.19 -25.93
N ASN A 8 9.62 -24.18 -26.83
CA ASN A 8 11.03 -24.14 -26.44
C ASN A 8 11.50 -22.76 -25.97
N LYS A 9 10.89 -21.68 -26.48
CA LYS A 9 11.27 -20.31 -26.10
C LYS A 9 10.70 -19.94 -24.72
N GLU A 10 9.45 -20.29 -24.47
CA GLU A 10 8.77 -20.11 -23.18
C GLU A 10 9.51 -20.85 -22.06
N VAL A 11 9.86 -22.12 -22.28
CA VAL A 11 10.61 -22.94 -21.31
C VAL A 11 12.01 -22.40 -21.08
N PHE A 12 12.71 -21.97 -22.15
CA PHE A 12 14.03 -21.34 -22.03
C PHE A 12 13.98 -20.05 -21.21
N LEU A 13 13.00 -19.18 -21.49
CA LEU A 13 12.81 -17.93 -20.76
C LEU A 13 12.49 -18.21 -19.28
N MET A 14 11.57 -19.13 -18.99
CA MET A 14 11.26 -19.49 -17.61
C MET A 14 12.48 -20.05 -16.87
N ASN A 15 13.28 -20.88 -17.53
CA ASN A 15 14.49 -21.43 -16.92
C ASN A 15 15.54 -20.33 -16.65
N TYR A 16 15.72 -19.40 -17.60
CA TYR A 16 16.61 -18.25 -17.44
C TYR A 16 16.18 -17.36 -16.26
N TYR A 17 14.91 -16.99 -16.18
CA TYR A 17 14.39 -16.17 -15.08
C TYR A 17 14.46 -16.90 -13.74
N THR A 18 14.18 -18.21 -13.70
CA THR A 18 14.28 -19.02 -12.48
C THR A 18 15.73 -19.06 -11.97
N LYS A 19 16.69 -19.28 -12.86
CA LYS A 19 18.12 -19.29 -12.53
C LYS A 19 18.61 -17.92 -12.05
N LYS A 20 18.15 -16.85 -12.70
CA LYS A 20 18.41 -15.47 -12.28
C LYS A 20 17.76 -15.14 -10.92
N LEU A 21 16.57 -15.67 -10.64
CA LEU A 21 15.92 -15.48 -9.34
C LEU A 21 16.69 -16.17 -8.21
N LEU A 22 17.30 -17.33 -8.48
CA LEU A 22 18.14 -18.06 -7.53
C LEU A 22 19.44 -17.34 -7.19
N THR A 23 19.94 -16.46 -8.08
CA THR A 23 21.11 -15.61 -7.79
C THR A 23 20.81 -14.42 -6.87
N LEU A 24 19.53 -14.15 -6.60
CA LEU A 24 19.13 -13.08 -5.69
C LEU A 24 19.23 -13.56 -4.24
N THR A 25 19.52 -12.62 -3.35
CA THR A 25 19.50 -12.87 -1.91
C THR A 25 18.14 -13.40 -1.46
N GLU A 26 18.15 -14.25 -0.43
CA GLU A 26 16.93 -14.92 0.04
C GLU A 26 15.82 -13.93 0.42
N TRP A 27 16.16 -12.81 1.08
CA TRP A 27 15.18 -11.78 1.45
C TRP A 27 14.53 -11.15 0.23
N PHE A 28 15.28 -10.97 -0.87
CA PHE A 28 14.79 -10.37 -2.09
C PHE A 28 13.90 -11.35 -2.88
N ARG A 29 14.25 -12.64 -2.89
CA ARG A 29 13.37 -13.71 -3.41
C ARG A 29 12.01 -13.72 -2.70
N LYS A 30 12.01 -13.62 -1.37
CA LYS A 30 10.77 -13.53 -0.58
C LYS A 30 9.91 -12.31 -0.97
N LYS A 31 10.53 -11.17 -1.29
CA LYS A 31 9.78 -9.99 -1.80
C LYS A 31 9.13 -10.28 -3.15
N PHE A 32 9.85 -10.94 -4.05
CA PHE A 32 9.30 -11.37 -5.34
C PHE A 32 8.14 -12.34 -5.20
N ASP A 33 8.24 -13.31 -4.28
CA ASP A 33 7.16 -14.25 -4.01
C ASP A 33 5.90 -13.53 -3.54
N ILE A 34 6.02 -12.55 -2.64
CA ILE A 34 4.89 -11.71 -2.20
C ILE A 34 4.27 -10.97 -3.39
N LEU A 35 5.08 -10.32 -4.24
CA LEU A 35 4.59 -9.61 -5.43
C LEU A 35 3.85 -10.56 -6.38
N LYS A 36 4.37 -11.78 -6.57
CA LYS A 36 3.73 -12.80 -7.40
C LYS A 36 2.41 -13.27 -6.79
N THR A 37 2.36 -13.48 -5.48
CA THR A 37 1.13 -13.85 -4.76
C THR A 37 0.03 -12.80 -4.93
N TYR A 38 0.36 -11.52 -4.85
CA TYR A 38 -0.61 -10.42 -4.94
C TYR A 38 -0.71 -9.76 -6.33
N GLN A 39 -0.11 -10.36 -7.36
CA GLN A 39 0.00 -9.77 -8.71
C GLN A 39 -1.35 -9.32 -9.28
N ASN A 40 -2.41 -10.10 -9.06
CA ASN A 40 -3.75 -9.80 -9.59
C ASN A 40 -4.35 -8.57 -8.90
N SER A 41 -4.21 -8.48 -7.57
CA SER A 41 -4.67 -7.32 -6.80
C SER A 41 -3.89 -6.06 -7.17
N ILE A 42 -2.58 -6.18 -7.39
CA ILE A 42 -1.73 -5.09 -7.86
C ILE A 42 -2.22 -4.62 -9.23
N TYR A 43 -2.43 -5.55 -10.17
CA TYR A 43 -2.96 -5.22 -11.50
C TYR A 43 -4.28 -4.45 -11.41
N GLN A 44 -5.26 -4.96 -10.65
CA GLN A 44 -6.56 -4.32 -10.47
C GLN A 44 -6.46 -2.93 -9.84
N ALA A 45 -5.54 -2.74 -8.89
CA ALA A 45 -5.30 -1.44 -8.27
C ALA A 45 -4.78 -0.38 -9.24
N PHE A 46 -4.03 -0.78 -10.26
CA PHE A 46 -3.49 0.14 -11.28
C PHE A 46 -4.41 0.35 -12.48
N THR A 47 -5.28 -0.63 -12.81
CA THR A 47 -6.04 -0.61 -14.07
C THR A 47 -7.53 -0.42 -13.91
N ILE A 48 -8.13 -0.91 -12.82
CA ILE A 48 -9.60 -1.00 -12.68
C ILE A 48 -10.14 -0.05 -11.60
N LEU A 49 -9.45 0.07 -10.47
CA LEU A 49 -10.00 0.78 -9.31
C LEU A 49 -9.85 2.30 -9.44
N PRO A 50 -10.91 3.10 -9.20
CA PRO A 50 -10.84 4.57 -9.24
C PRO A 50 -10.32 5.20 -7.94
N TYR A 51 -9.80 4.39 -7.01
CA TYR A 51 -9.39 4.83 -5.68
C TYR A 51 -7.87 5.00 -5.61
N SER A 52 -7.42 6.13 -5.07
CA SER A 52 -6.01 6.34 -4.74
C SER A 52 -5.71 5.95 -3.30
N ASN A 53 -4.47 5.50 -3.03
CA ASN A 53 -4.00 5.22 -1.67
C ASN A 53 -3.81 6.50 -0.83
N GLY A 54 -4.00 7.69 -1.41
CA GLY A 54 -3.68 8.97 -0.78
C GLY A 54 -4.47 9.23 0.51
N ILE A 55 -5.74 8.83 0.58
CA ILE A 55 -6.54 8.98 1.81
C ILE A 55 -5.98 8.10 2.93
N THR A 56 -5.65 6.85 2.63
CA THR A 56 -5.08 5.89 3.58
C THR A 56 -3.72 6.37 4.09
N GLU A 57 -2.87 6.86 3.19
CA GLU A 57 -1.56 7.44 3.53
C GLU A 57 -1.69 8.68 4.41
N ALA A 58 -2.63 9.58 4.09
CA ALA A 58 -2.90 10.77 4.90
C ALA A 58 -3.35 10.39 6.33
N ILE A 59 -4.27 9.42 6.46
CA ILE A 59 -4.71 8.92 7.78
C ILE A 59 -3.55 8.28 8.54
N ASN A 60 -2.75 7.43 7.88
CA ASN A 60 -1.61 6.77 8.50
C ASN A 60 -0.56 7.77 8.99
N ASN A 61 -0.28 8.83 8.22
CA ASN A 61 0.62 9.89 8.61
C ASN A 61 0.07 10.70 9.79
N HIS A 62 -1.23 11.01 9.78
CA HIS A 62 -1.88 11.69 10.89
C HIS A 62 -1.77 10.89 12.19
N ILE A 63 -2.06 9.58 12.15
CA ILE A 63 -1.88 8.68 13.28
C ILE A 63 -0.42 8.63 13.73
N LYS A 64 0.55 8.55 12.80
CA LYS A 64 1.98 8.58 13.13
C LYS A 64 2.39 9.88 13.84
N VAL A 65 1.88 11.04 13.41
CA VAL A 65 2.10 12.32 14.09
C VAL A 65 1.55 12.27 15.51
N ILE A 66 0.29 11.82 15.69
CA ILE A 66 -0.34 11.70 17.01
C ILE A 66 0.45 10.77 17.92
N LYS A 67 0.96 9.65 17.40
CA LYS A 67 1.81 8.71 18.17
C LYS A 67 3.11 9.37 18.63
N ARG A 68 3.76 10.16 17.77
CA ARG A 68 5.04 10.82 18.11
C ARG A 68 4.91 11.90 19.18
N ILE A 69 3.81 12.66 19.16
CA ILE A 69 3.56 13.71 20.16
C ILE A 69 2.99 13.15 21.47
N ALA A 70 2.52 11.90 21.46
CA ALA A 70 2.03 11.25 22.65
C ALA A 70 3.19 10.58 23.39
N TYR A 71 3.41 10.96 24.64
CA TYR A 71 4.39 10.35 25.54
C TYR A 71 4.03 8.91 25.99
N GLY A 72 3.22 8.20 25.18
CA GLY A 72 2.65 6.89 25.50
C GLY A 72 1.23 6.98 26.07
N TYR A 73 0.40 6.01 25.71
CA TYR A 73 -0.93 5.83 26.30
C TYR A 73 -0.95 4.52 27.07
N ARG A 74 -1.33 4.56 28.35
CA ARG A 74 -1.48 3.35 29.17
C ARG A 74 -2.63 2.45 28.72
N ARG A 75 -3.64 3.02 28.06
CA ARG A 75 -4.78 2.29 27.47
C ARG A 75 -4.91 2.60 25.99
N PHE A 76 -4.96 1.56 25.16
CA PHE A 76 -5.15 1.71 23.72
C PHE A 76 -6.50 2.38 23.36
N SER A 77 -7.55 2.16 24.17
CA SER A 77 -8.85 2.81 23.99
C SER A 77 -8.75 4.34 24.00
N TYR A 78 -7.89 4.91 24.86
CA TYR A 78 -7.66 6.34 24.91
C TYR A 78 -6.85 6.87 23.73
N PHE A 79 -5.89 6.08 23.25
CA PHE A 79 -5.20 6.40 22.01
C PHE A 79 -6.16 6.45 20.81
N ARG A 80 -7.06 5.47 20.69
CA ARG A 80 -8.11 5.47 19.65
C ARG A 80 -9.04 6.68 19.77
N LEU A 81 -9.51 6.98 20.98
CA LEU A 81 -10.38 8.13 21.22
C LEU A 81 -9.70 9.45 20.83
N ARG A 82 -8.42 9.62 21.17
CA ARG A 82 -7.63 10.80 20.79
C ARG A 82 -7.55 10.95 19.27
N ILE A 83 -7.27 9.86 18.53
CA ILE A 83 -7.24 9.90 17.06
C ILE A 83 -8.58 10.39 16.49
N LEU A 84 -9.69 9.84 16.99
CA LEU A 84 -11.02 10.22 16.52
C LEU A 84 -11.30 11.70 16.78
N ILE A 85 -11.08 12.17 18.02
CA ILE A 85 -11.33 13.57 18.39
C ILE A 85 -10.51 14.54 17.50
N ILE A 86 -9.21 14.28 17.32
CA ILE A 86 -8.34 15.14 16.52
C ILE A 86 -8.77 15.13 15.04
N GLN A 87 -9.12 13.95 14.51
CA GLN A 87 -9.60 13.84 13.13
C GLN A 87 -10.88 14.65 12.92
N HIS A 88 -11.88 14.50 13.80
CA HIS A 88 -13.12 15.26 13.72
C HIS A 88 -12.88 16.77 13.84
N HIS A 89 -12.02 17.19 14.79
CA HIS A 89 -11.67 18.59 14.97
C HIS A 89 -10.95 19.17 13.73
N SER A 90 -9.98 18.45 13.14
CA SER A 90 -9.29 18.90 11.94
C SER A 90 -10.24 19.09 10.75
N GLN A 91 -11.21 18.17 10.58
CA GLN A 91 -12.21 18.29 9.51
C GLN A 91 -13.16 19.48 9.75
N TRP A 92 -13.55 19.71 11.00
CA TRP A 92 -14.35 20.87 11.39
C TRP A 92 -13.62 22.19 11.06
N GLN A 93 -12.33 22.30 11.42
CA GLN A 93 -11.51 23.48 11.09
C GLN A 93 -11.46 23.74 9.58
N LYS A 94 -11.20 22.70 8.77
CA LYS A 94 -11.18 22.83 7.30
C LYS A 94 -12.52 23.30 6.73
N LYS A 95 -13.64 22.82 7.27
CA LYS A 95 -14.98 23.23 6.84
C LYS A 95 -15.24 24.71 7.16
N ASN A 96 -14.80 25.19 8.31
CA ASN A 96 -14.99 26.60 8.69
C ASN A 96 -14.09 27.54 7.89
N VAL A 97 -12.83 27.18 7.63
CA VAL A 97 -11.95 27.97 6.76
C VAL A 97 -12.57 28.12 5.37
N LYS A 98 -13.11 27.04 4.78
CA LYS A 98 -13.80 27.12 3.49
C LYS A 98 -15.03 28.02 3.49
N LYS A 99 -15.77 28.10 4.61
CA LYS A 99 -16.92 29.00 4.75
C LYS A 99 -16.50 30.47 4.77
N VAL A 100 -15.38 30.80 5.42
CA VAL A 100 -14.87 32.17 5.49
C VAL A 100 -14.29 32.65 4.16
N VAL A 101 -13.74 31.74 3.35
CA VAL A 101 -13.11 32.08 2.05
C VAL A 101 -14.13 32.16 0.91
N ASN A 102 -15.24 31.42 1.00
CA ASN A 102 -16.25 31.33 -0.07
C ASN A 102 -17.56 32.09 0.24
N GLY A 103 -17.65 32.77 1.37
CA GLY A 103 -18.75 33.65 1.75
C GLY A 103 -18.26 35.09 1.76
#